data_AF-A0AAV7PW84-F1
#
_entry.id   AF-A0AAV7PW84-F1
#
_cell.length_a   1.000
_cell.length_b   1.000
_cell.length_c   1.000
_cell.angle_alpha   90.00
_cell.angle_beta   90.00
_cell.angle_gamma   90.00
#
_symmetry.space_group_name_H-M   'P 1'
#
loop_
_entity.id
_entity.type
_entity.pdbx_description
1 polymer ?
#
loop_
_entity_poly.entity_id
_entity_poly.type
_entity_poly.pdbx_seq_one_letter_code
_entity_poly.pdbx_strand_id
1 'polypeptide(L)'
;MERNTLYTSKAEHLLHRLKDRNYEQGEKAGRLLVARLKQREAMTAIPAVSNPEGKLITETQAIANTFADYYTKLYSPEVDDDLLKEQELFDKITLPYLNEQVQLILAGEIKKDEITQGTSSLPYNKALGEDGFLG
;
A
#
# COMPACT_ATOMS: atom_id res chain seq x y z
N MET A 1 39.33 65.87 11.10
CA MET A 1 38.11 65.21 11.61
C MET A 1 37.12 64.86 10.51
N GLU A 2 36.91 65.72 9.52
CA GLU A 2 35.91 65.57 8.43
C GLU A 2 36.05 64.33 7.54
N ARG A 3 37.27 63.79 7.38
CA ARG A 3 37.45 62.60 6.55
C ARG A 3 36.82 61.35 7.17
N ASN A 4 36.85 61.21 8.50
CA ASN A 4 36.23 60.08 9.19
C ASN A 4 34.70 60.15 9.11
N THR A 5 34.12 61.34 9.18
CA THR A 5 32.67 61.53 9.12
C THR A 5 32.10 61.18 7.74
N LEU A 6 32.85 61.45 6.67
CA LEU A 6 32.49 61.02 5.31
C LEU A 6 32.51 59.50 5.14
N TYR A 7 33.51 58.82 5.70
CA TYR A 7 33.59 57.35 5.63
C TYR A 7 32.49 56.67 6.44
N THR A 8 32.17 57.19 7.63
CA THR A 8 31.07 56.67 8.45
C THR A 8 29.73 56.85 7.77
N SER A 9 29.44 58.06 7.24
CA SER A 9 28.21 58.32 6.48
C SER A 9 28.06 57.39 5.27
N LYS A 10 29.14 57.18 4.51
CA LYS A 10 29.11 56.26 3.36
C LYS A 10 28.86 54.81 3.78
N ALA A 11 29.44 54.37 4.90
CA ALA A 11 29.21 53.04 5.45
C ALA A 11 27.75 52.87 5.92
N GLU A 12 27.18 53.87 6.60
CA GLU A 12 25.78 53.89 7.02
C GLU A 12 24.82 53.79 5.83
N HIS A 13 25.07 54.55 4.77
CA HIS A 13 24.26 54.49 3.54
C HIS A 13 24.32 53.10 2.87
N LEU A 14 25.48 52.46 2.83
CA LEU A 14 25.63 51.12 2.27
C LEU A 14 24.93 50.07 3.14
N LEU A 15 25.03 50.18 4.46
CA LEU A 15 24.32 49.30 5.40
C LEU A 15 22.80 49.45 5.26
N HIS A 16 22.30 50.67 5.11
CA HIS A 16 20.88 50.93 4.87
C HIS A 16 20.39 50.27 3.59
N ARG A 17 21.10 50.49 2.47
CA ARG A 17 20.78 49.86 1.18
C ARG A 17 20.83 48.33 1.21
N LEU A 18 21.79 47.75 1.93
CA LEU A 18 21.89 46.30 2.09
C LEU A 18 20.72 45.76 2.90
N LYS A 19 20.32 46.46 3.97
CA LYS A 19 19.14 46.11 4.77
C LYS A 19 17.86 46.17 3.94
N ASP A 20 17.69 47.22 3.14
CA ASP A 20 16.54 47.38 2.24
C ASP A 20 16.49 46.27 1.19
N ARG A 21 17.61 45.98 0.53
CA ARG A 21 17.70 44.88 -0.46
C ARG A 21 17.42 43.52 0.18
N ASN A 22 17.93 43.30 1.39
CA ASN A 22 17.67 42.07 2.15
C ASN A 22 16.22 41.98 2.62
N TYR A 23 15.54 43.09 2.89
CA TYR A 23 14.11 43.11 3.20
C TYR A 23 13.27 42.78 1.96
N GLU A 24 13.59 43.37 0.81
CA GLU A 24 12.93 43.08 -0.46
C GLU A 24 13.12 41.63 -0.92
N GLN A 25 14.33 41.08 -0.73
CA GLN A 25 14.73 39.75 -1.22
C GLN A 25 14.55 38.62 -0.19
N GLY A 26 14.69 38.91 1.10
CA GLY A 26 14.76 37.91 2.17
C GLY A 26 13.46 37.14 2.38
N GLU A 27 12.31 37.77 2.13
CA GLU A 27 11.01 37.08 2.25
C GLU A 27 10.59 36.38 0.95
N LYS A 28 11.33 36.52 -0.17
CA LYS A 28 10.92 35.91 -1.46
C LYS A 28 10.92 34.39 -1.41
N ALA A 29 11.97 33.77 -0.86
CA ALA A 29 12.06 32.32 -0.74
C ALA A 29 10.98 31.76 0.21
N GLY A 30 10.72 32.44 1.33
CA GLY A 30 9.67 32.07 2.27
C GLY A 30 8.27 32.19 1.66
N ARG A 31 7.96 33.30 0.97
CA ARG A 31 6.68 33.49 0.27
C ARG A 31 6.46 32.44 -0.81
N LEU A 32 7.48 32.12 -1.60
CA LEU A 32 7.41 31.06 -2.61
C LEU A 32 7.14 29.70 -1.97
N LEU A 33 7.83 29.37 -0.87
CA LEU A 33 7.60 28.12 -0.13
C LEU A 33 6.16 28.04 0.40
N VAL A 34 5.67 29.09 1.06
CA VAL A 34 4.29 29.16 1.56
C VAL A 34 3.28 29.01 0.42
N ALA A 35 3.50 29.68 -0.71
CA ALA A 35 2.64 29.55 -1.88
C ALA A 35 2.62 28.11 -2.42
N ARG A 36 3.78 27.45 -2.47
CA ARG A 36 3.88 26.04 -2.89
C ARG A 36 3.21 25.09 -1.91
N LEU A 37 3.32 25.32 -0.60
CA LEU A 37 2.63 24.53 0.42
C LEU A 37 1.11 24.65 0.28
N LYS A 38 0.59 25.87 0.17
CA LYS A 38 -0.85 26.12 -0.06
C LYS A 38 -1.36 25.46 -1.34
N GLN A 39 -0.58 25.54 -2.42
CA GLN A 39 -0.92 24.87 -3.68
C GLN A 39 -0.98 23.35 -3.49
N ARG A 40 -0.01 22.77 -2.79
CA ARG A 40 0.05 21.33 -2.54
C ARG A 40 -1.12 20.86 -1.68
N GLU A 41 -1.45 21.59 -0.62
CA GLU A 41 -2.60 21.32 0.24
C GLU A 41 -3.91 21.33 -0.55
N ALA A 42 -4.12 22.35 -1.40
CA ALA A 42 -5.30 22.46 -2.24
C ALA A 42 -5.43 21.33 -3.27
N MET A 43 -4.31 20.84 -3.82
CA MET A 43 -4.31 19.71 -4.77
C MET A 43 -4.67 18.38 -4.11
N THR A 44 -4.36 18.22 -2.83
CA THR A 44 -4.66 16.99 -2.06
C THR A 44 -5.98 17.04 -1.31
N ALA A 45 -6.56 18.23 -1.14
CA ALA A 45 -7.82 18.40 -0.42
C ALA A 45 -8.99 17.88 -1.25
N ILE A 46 -9.89 17.15 -0.60
CA ILE A 46 -11.17 16.73 -1.17
C ILE A 46 -12.24 17.68 -0.63
N PRO A 47 -12.67 18.70 -1.40
CA PRO A 47 -13.59 19.72 -0.91
C PRO A 47 -15.05 19.24 -0.85
N ALA A 48 -15.40 18.23 -1.65
CA ALA A 48 -16.74 17.66 -1.69
C ALA A 48 -16.73 16.23 -2.26
N VAL A 49 -17.74 15.46 -1.89
CA VAL A 49 -18.00 14.11 -2.42
C VAL A 49 -19.50 13.94 -2.67
N SER A 50 -19.87 13.17 -3.70
CA SER A 50 -21.26 12.77 -3.90
C SER A 50 -21.54 11.50 -3.11
N ASN A 51 -22.62 11.49 -2.33
CA ASN A 51 -23.09 10.29 -1.68
C ASN A 51 -23.73 9.32 -2.72
N PRO A 52 -24.06 8.08 -2.32
CA PRO A 52 -24.75 7.11 -3.18
C PRO A 52 -26.14 7.58 -3.68
N GLU A 53 -26.76 8.53 -2.99
CA GLU A 53 -28.06 9.12 -3.32
C GLU A 53 -27.93 10.33 -4.27
N GLY A 54 -26.71 10.68 -4.71
CA GLY A 54 -26.44 11.81 -5.61
C GLY A 54 -26.38 13.18 -4.94
N LYS A 55 -26.38 13.24 -3.60
CA LYS A 55 -26.27 14.48 -2.82
C LYS A 55 -24.80 14.86 -2.59
N LEU A 56 -24.49 16.13 -2.84
CA LEU A 56 -23.17 16.70 -2.60
C LEU A 56 -22.95 16.95 -1.10
N ILE A 57 -21.87 16.40 -0.56
CA ILE A 57 -21.43 16.55 0.83
C ILE A 57 -20.12 17.32 0.83
N THR A 58 -20.06 18.41 1.60
CA THR A 58 -18.88 19.28 1.74
C THR A 58 -18.29 19.25 3.15
N GLU A 59 -18.98 18.65 4.11
CA GLU A 59 -18.53 18.56 5.50
C GLU A 59 -17.46 17.47 5.65
N THR A 60 -16.30 17.81 6.19
CA THR A 60 -15.12 16.93 6.28
C THR A 60 -15.42 15.59 6.94
N GLN A 61 -16.17 15.59 8.04
CA GLN A 61 -16.51 14.37 8.77
C GLN A 61 -17.48 13.49 7.96
N ALA A 62 -18.46 14.11 7.32
CA ALA A 62 -19.39 13.39 6.44
C ALA A 62 -18.69 12.83 5.20
N ILE A 63 -17.72 13.55 4.62
CA ILE A 63 -16.87 13.04 3.53
C ILE A 63 -16.11 11.79 4.00
N ALA A 64 -15.44 11.85 5.15
CA ALA A 64 -14.71 10.70 5.69
C ALA A 64 -15.61 9.49 5.92
N ASN A 65 -16.80 9.69 6.49
CA ASN A 65 -17.78 8.63 6.70
C ASN A 65 -18.26 8.03 5.39
N THR A 66 -18.50 8.85 4.36
CA THR A 66 -18.95 8.33 3.05
C THR A 66 -17.90 7.44 2.39
N PHE A 67 -16.61 7.78 2.51
CA PHE A 67 -15.52 6.92 2.05
C PHE A 67 -15.45 5.63 2.86
N ALA A 68 -15.56 5.71 4.19
CA ALA A 68 -15.57 4.53 5.05
C ALA A 68 -16.71 3.58 4.66
N ASP A 69 -17.94 4.08 4.60
CA ASP A 69 -19.13 3.29 4.25
C ASP A 69 -19.01 2.65 2.87
N TYR A 70 -18.49 3.39 1.89
CA TYR A 70 -18.29 2.88 0.54
C TYR A 70 -17.32 1.70 0.53
N TYR A 71 -16.14 1.86 1.13
CA TYR A 71 -15.12 0.80 1.14
C TYR A 71 -15.51 -0.37 2.04
N THR A 72 -16.20 -0.11 3.15
CA THR A 72 -16.78 -1.18 3.98
C THR A 72 -17.71 -2.04 3.14
N LYS A 73 -18.61 -1.44 2.35
CA LYS A 73 -19.51 -2.21 1.47
C LYS A 73 -18.77 -2.91 0.34
N LEU A 74 -17.80 -2.25 -0.29
CA LEU A 74 -17.04 -2.80 -1.42
C LEU A 74 -16.24 -4.05 -1.05
N TYR A 75 -15.69 -4.07 0.16
CA TYR A 75 -14.89 -5.19 0.67
C TYR A 75 -15.64 -6.06 1.67
N SER A 76 -16.92 -5.78 1.93
CA SER A 76 -17.75 -6.73 2.66
C SER A 76 -17.94 -7.95 1.76
N PRO A 77 -17.63 -9.16 2.24
CA PRO A 77 -17.93 -10.36 1.47
C PRO A 77 -19.42 -10.34 1.12
N GLU A 78 -19.74 -10.67 -0.13
CA GLU A 78 -21.09 -11.05 -0.50
C GLU A 78 -21.40 -12.34 0.26
N VAL A 79 -21.90 -12.20 1.48
CA VAL A 79 -22.46 -13.32 2.24
C VAL A 79 -23.77 -13.64 1.53
N ASP A 80 -23.67 -14.44 0.48
CA ASP A 80 -24.78 -15.29 0.05
C ASP A 80 -25.02 -16.21 1.25
N ASP A 81 -25.87 -15.78 2.17
CA ASP A 81 -26.24 -16.45 3.43
C ASP A 81 -27.05 -17.75 3.17
N ASP A 82 -26.92 -18.31 1.97
CA ASP A 82 -27.37 -19.64 1.61
C ASP A 82 -26.41 -20.64 2.24
N LEU A 83 -26.48 -20.75 3.56
CA LEU A 83 -25.95 -21.88 4.33
C LEU A 83 -26.36 -23.22 3.70
N LEU A 84 -27.49 -23.25 2.99
CA LEU A 84 -27.96 -24.37 2.17
C LEU A 84 -27.01 -24.69 1.00
N LYS A 85 -26.49 -23.70 0.27
CA LYS A 85 -25.51 -23.93 -0.81
C LYS A 85 -24.17 -24.41 -0.25
N GLU A 86 -23.75 -23.87 0.89
CA GLU A 86 -22.52 -24.29 1.56
C GLU A 86 -22.65 -25.75 2.07
N GLN A 87 -23.78 -26.09 2.68
CA GLN A 87 -24.09 -27.47 3.08
C GLN A 87 -24.17 -28.41 1.87
N GLU A 88 -24.81 -28.01 0.77
CA GLU A 88 -24.84 -28.80 -0.46
C GLU A 88 -23.44 -29.03 -1.07
N LEU A 89 -22.53 -28.06 -0.94
CA LEU A 89 -21.14 -28.21 -1.38
C LEU A 89 -20.41 -29.23 -0.51
N PHE A 90 -20.53 -29.13 0.82
CA PHE A 90 -19.89 -30.06 1.74
C PHE A 90 -20.49 -31.47 1.68
N ASP A 91 -21.81 -31.60 1.47
CA ASP A 91 -22.50 -32.88 1.32
C ASP A 91 -22.07 -33.62 0.05
N LYS A 92 -21.70 -32.88 -1.01
CA LYS A 92 -21.14 -33.46 -2.24
C LYS A 92 -19.69 -33.93 -2.06
N ILE A 93 -18.97 -33.44 -1.06
CA ILE A 93 -17.57 -33.79 -0.80
C ILE A 93 -17.54 -34.95 0.19
N THR A 94 -17.38 -36.17 -0.34
CA THR A 94 -17.02 -37.31 0.50
C THR A 94 -15.53 -37.23 0.81
N LEU A 95 -15.16 -36.82 2.02
CA LEU A 95 -13.75 -36.84 2.45
C LEU A 95 -13.26 -38.30 2.47
N PRO A 96 -12.17 -38.64 1.77
CA PRO A 96 -11.65 -39.99 1.79
C PRO A 96 -11.16 -40.32 3.20
N TYR A 97 -11.76 -41.32 3.82
CA TYR A 97 -11.31 -41.82 5.11
C TYR A 97 -10.09 -42.72 4.91
N LEU A 98 -9.00 -42.42 5.63
CA LEU A 98 -7.78 -43.22 5.58
C LEU A 98 -7.91 -44.39 6.57
N ASN A 99 -7.81 -45.62 6.07
CA ASN A 99 -7.81 -46.80 6.93
C ASN A 99 -6.55 -46.83 7.82
N GLU A 100 -6.67 -47.34 9.04
CA GLU A 100 -5.60 -47.42 10.05
C GLU A 100 -4.34 -48.09 9.49
N GLN A 101 -4.51 -49.11 8.65
CA GLN A 101 -3.40 -49.80 7.98
C GLN A 101 -2.62 -48.89 7.02
N VAL A 102 -3.33 -48.04 6.25
CA VAL A 102 -2.70 -47.11 5.31
C VAL A 102 -2.03 -45.96 6.08
N GLN A 103 -2.62 -45.54 7.20
CA GLN A 103 -2.02 -44.55 8.09
C GLN A 103 -0.70 -45.05 8.69
N LEU A 104 -0.64 -46.32 9.10
CA LEU A 104 0.60 -46.96 9.58
C LEU A 104 1.67 -47.05 8.47
N ILE A 105 1.28 -47.36 7.24
CA ILE A 105 2.21 -47.41 6.10
C ILE A 105 2.76 -46.01 5.79
N LEU A 106 1.89 -44.99 5.75
CA LEU A 106 2.28 -43.60 5.50
C LEU A 106 3.10 -42.98 6.64
N ALA A 107 2.91 -43.45 7.88
CA ALA A 107 3.70 -43.04 9.04
C ALA A 107 5.04 -43.79 9.16
N GLY A 108 5.27 -44.81 8.33
CA GLY A 108 6.50 -45.59 8.29
C GLY A 108 7.63 -44.91 7.51
N GLU A 109 8.79 -45.56 7.47
CA GLU A 109 9.93 -45.11 6.67
C GLU A 109 9.68 -45.31 5.17
N ILE A 110 10.04 -44.32 4.36
CA ILE A 110 9.94 -44.38 2.89
C ILE A 110 10.92 -45.43 2.36
N LYS A 111 10.40 -46.41 1.61
CA LYS A 111 11.18 -47.49 1.03
C LYS A 111 11.79 -47.06 -0.31
N LYS A 112 12.94 -47.66 -0.64
CA LYS A 112 13.61 -47.42 -1.93
C LYS A 112 12.71 -47.74 -3.12
N ASP A 113 11.89 -48.79 -3.02
CA ASP A 113 10.96 -49.20 -4.07
C ASP A 113 9.85 -48.15 -4.31
N GLU A 114 9.42 -47.43 -3.28
CA GLU A 114 8.44 -46.35 -3.40
C GLU A 114 9.05 -45.14 -4.11
N ILE A 115 10.32 -44.86 -3.84
CA ILE A 115 11.08 -43.80 -4.51
C ILE A 115 11.21 -44.13 -6.00
N THR A 116 11.62 -45.34 -6.36
CA THR A 116 11.81 -45.74 -7.77
C THR A 116 10.51 -45.80 -8.55
N GLN A 117 9.42 -46.27 -7.93
CA GLN A 117 8.08 -46.25 -8.54
C GLN A 117 7.55 -44.82 -8.68
N GLY A 118 7.72 -43.99 -7.65
CA GLY A 118 7.34 -42.59 -7.65
C GLY A 118 8.03 -41.83 -8.77
N THR A 119 9.36 -41.91 -8.87
CA THR A 119 10.14 -41.23 -9.91
C THR A 119 9.83 -41.75 -11.32
N SER A 120 9.59 -43.05 -11.48
CA SER A 120 9.22 -43.63 -12.77
C SER A 120 7.83 -43.24 -13.27
N SER A 121 6.92 -42.87 -12.36
CA SER A 121 5.57 -42.43 -12.69
C SER A 121 5.46 -40.96 -13.11
N LEU A 122 6.53 -40.17 -12.94
CA LEU A 122 6.54 -38.76 -13.34
C LEU A 122 6.62 -38.60 -14.87
N PRO A 123 5.96 -37.58 -15.44
CA PRO A 123 6.05 -37.31 -16.88
C PRO A 123 7.49 -36.95 -17.27
N TYR A 124 7.96 -37.52 -18.39
CA TYR A 124 9.33 -37.48 -18.91
C TYR A 124 9.97 -36.07 -19.06
N ASN A 125 9.16 -35.00 -18.99
CA ASN A 125 9.59 -33.61 -19.12
C ASN A 125 9.72 -32.84 -17.79
N LYS A 126 9.61 -33.50 -16.63
CA LYS A 126 10.03 -32.93 -15.34
C LYS A 126 11.40 -33.47 -15.00
N ALA A 127 12.44 -32.73 -15.37
CA ALA A 127 13.82 -33.13 -15.14
C ALA A 127 14.13 -33.23 -13.63
N LEU A 128 14.63 -34.38 -13.21
CA LEU A 128 15.45 -34.49 -12.01
C LEU A 128 16.77 -33.76 -12.32
N GLY A 129 17.30 -32.97 -11.37
CA GLY A 129 18.59 -32.27 -11.53
C GLY A 129 19.78 -33.24 -11.69
N GLU A 130 21.02 -32.75 -11.68
CA GLU A 130 22.20 -33.62 -11.84
C GLU A 130 22.33 -34.72 -10.77
N ASP A 131 21.71 -34.50 -9.60
CA ASP A 131 21.60 -35.46 -8.49
C ASP A 131 20.44 -36.47 -8.66
N GLY A 132 19.81 -36.51 -9.84
CA GLY A 132 18.65 -37.35 -10.11
C GLY A 132 18.95 -38.84 -10.01
N PHE A 133 18.16 -39.56 -9.23
CA PHE A 133 18.20 -41.02 -9.16
C PHE A 133 17.78 -41.60 -10.52
N LEU A 134 18.76 -41.93 -11.36
CA LEU A 134 18.60 -42.82 -12.50
C LEU A 134 18.72 -44.24 -11.95
N GLY A 135 17.67 -45.04 -12.14
CA GLY A 135 17.51 -46.38 -11.56
C GLY A 135 18.74 -47.28 -11.67
#